data_AF-A0A959FZZ8-F1
#
_entry.id   AF-A0A959FZZ8-F1
#
_cell.length_a   1.000
_cell.length_b   1.000
_cell.length_c   1.000
_cell.angle_alpha   90.00
_cell.angle_beta   90.00
_cell.angle_gamma   90.00
#
_symmetry.space_group_name_H-M   'P 1'
#
loop_
_entity.id
_entity.type
_entity.pdbx_description
1 polymer ?
#
loop_
_entity_poly.entity_id
_entity_poly.type
_entity_poly.pdbx_seq_one_letter_code
_entity_poly.pdbx_strand_id
1 'polypeptide(L)'
;MRSILFFPILLAAVHTYGQEPTEEAPISIVYTCAPCGCELDGQQFEAMGVCPSCNMPLRPTLIGIDLKTRSVERPKVGIFLFNGADIMDVTGPLSVFEHAHFTIATFAQQATPVRIGRNIELQPEFTFENLPQMDVLVFPGGGMAETDPGNPEILQFIQSRKDSTEVLFSVCSGAFFLGEAGLLDGQAATTFAALLPDLEADFPEAHVLNYVKYTDNGQIVTSSGLSSGMDAAFQVVAKFRGAGRAQDVANHMEYDWTAPFDYARSQLADNYLFGMRSLLGLFARAFPYSKGDQNRWEYRLELTSQLSSRKIMELLRGELNKLPDWEMKTTAPTRIEGYVQHPVLGKGLVCLQLNEEEALLIVTAERLQPYIPKSQGQ
;
A
#
# COMPACT_ATOMS: atom_id res chain seq x y z
N MET A 1 -41.98 45.01 43.14
CA MET A 1 -43.12 44.58 42.30
C MET A 1 -42.80 43.21 41.74
N ARG A 2 -43.68 42.22 42.03
CA ARG A 2 -44.04 41.01 41.26
C ARG A 2 -42.92 40.18 40.58
N SER A 3 -42.87 38.85 40.62
CA SER A 3 -43.65 37.79 41.24
C SER A 3 -42.81 36.52 41.01
N ILE A 4 -42.75 35.66 42.02
CA ILE A 4 -42.21 34.31 41.95
C ILE A 4 -43.19 33.48 41.10
N LEU A 5 -42.74 32.94 39.97
CA LEU A 5 -43.51 31.98 39.18
C LEU A 5 -43.00 30.56 39.49
N PHE A 6 -43.81 29.86 40.27
CA PHE A 6 -43.85 28.40 40.36
C PHE A 6 -44.14 27.81 38.97
N PHE A 7 -43.36 26.82 38.55
CA PHE A 7 -43.81 25.83 37.58
C PHE A 7 -43.56 24.44 38.16
N PRO A 8 -44.57 23.56 38.19
CA PRO A 8 -44.50 22.29 38.90
C PRO A 8 -43.70 21.25 38.11
N ILE A 9 -43.05 20.38 38.89
CA ILE A 9 -42.48 19.11 38.49
C ILE A 9 -43.61 18.22 37.93
N LEU A 10 -43.51 17.79 36.68
CA LEU A 10 -44.24 16.63 36.17
C LEU A 10 -43.24 15.50 35.92
N LEU A 11 -43.25 14.54 36.84
CA LEU A 11 -42.66 13.23 36.67
C LEU A 11 -43.78 12.24 36.27
N ALA A 12 -43.39 11.29 35.43
CA ALA A 12 -44.09 10.07 35.02
C ALA A 12 -45.01 10.15 33.78
N ALA A 13 -44.53 9.61 32.67
CA ALA A 13 -44.92 8.26 32.27
C ALA A 13 -43.83 7.64 31.39
N VAL A 14 -43.32 6.51 31.84
CA VAL A 14 -42.52 5.57 31.06
C VAL A 14 -43.35 5.13 29.86
N HIS A 15 -42.88 5.40 28.65
CA HIS A 15 -43.24 4.61 27.47
C HIS A 15 -41.94 4.11 26.86
N THR A 16 -41.65 2.86 27.20
CA THR A 16 -40.76 1.97 26.47
C THR A 16 -41.22 1.91 25.02
N TYR A 17 -40.60 2.69 24.13
CA TYR A 17 -40.53 2.30 22.72
C TYR A 17 -39.41 1.28 22.58
N GLY A 18 -39.67 0.08 23.09
CA GLY A 18 -39.09 -1.12 22.51
C GLY A 18 -39.87 -1.40 21.24
N GLN A 19 -39.49 -0.78 20.12
CA GLN A 19 -39.71 -1.43 18.84
C GLN A 19 -38.59 -2.46 18.72
N GLU A 20 -38.97 -3.73 18.72
CA GLU A 20 -38.14 -4.80 18.16
C GLU A 20 -37.68 -4.34 16.76
N PRO A 21 -36.41 -4.58 16.39
CA PRO A 21 -35.91 -4.15 15.09
C PRO A 21 -36.75 -4.84 14.01
N THR A 22 -37.49 -4.04 13.25
CA THR A 22 -38.13 -4.44 12.01
C THR A 22 -37.09 -5.13 11.14
N GLU A 23 -37.41 -6.32 10.61
CA GLU A 23 -36.58 -7.07 9.65
C GLU A 23 -35.92 -6.10 8.66
N GLU A 24 -34.61 -5.86 8.85
CA GLU A 24 -33.81 -5.15 7.86
C GLU A 24 -33.95 -5.92 6.55
N ALA A 25 -34.36 -5.25 5.48
CA ALA A 25 -34.49 -5.87 4.16
C ALA A 25 -33.22 -6.69 3.85
N PRO A 26 -33.34 -7.93 3.32
CA PRO A 26 -32.20 -8.82 3.17
C PRO A 26 -31.14 -8.16 2.29
N ILE A 27 -29.94 -7.96 2.86
CA ILE A 27 -28.79 -7.43 2.13
C ILE A 27 -28.42 -8.43 1.03
N SER A 28 -28.41 -7.95 -0.20
CA SER A 28 -28.15 -8.75 -1.40
C SER A 28 -27.26 -7.98 -2.38
N ILE A 29 -26.61 -8.72 -3.27
CA ILE A 29 -25.82 -8.17 -4.37
C ILE A 29 -26.62 -8.33 -5.65
N VAL A 30 -26.79 -7.23 -6.38
CA VAL A 30 -27.31 -7.24 -7.76
C VAL A 30 -26.24 -6.70 -8.68
N TYR A 31 -26.27 -7.13 -9.94
CA TYR A 31 -25.31 -6.71 -10.95
C TYR A 31 -26.02 -5.80 -11.95
N THR A 32 -25.50 -4.60 -12.17
CA THR A 32 -26.17 -3.61 -13.03
C THR A 32 -25.29 -3.32 -14.25
N CYS A 33 -25.90 -3.25 -15.43
CA CYS A 33 -25.19 -2.68 -16.58
C CYS A 33 -24.86 -1.22 -16.28
N ALA A 34 -23.58 -0.86 -16.35
CA ALA A 34 -23.16 0.53 -16.16
C ALA A 34 -23.87 1.46 -17.16
N PRO A 35 -24.11 2.73 -16.80
CA PRO A 35 -24.72 3.70 -17.71
C PRO A 35 -23.85 3.86 -18.95
N CYS A 36 -24.31 3.25 -20.04
CA CYS A 36 -23.55 3.09 -21.28
C CYS A 36 -24.40 3.34 -22.54
N GLY A 37 -25.71 3.56 -22.38
CA GLY A 37 -26.66 3.83 -23.45
C GLY A 37 -27.10 2.61 -24.26
N CYS A 38 -26.86 1.38 -23.81
CA CYS A 38 -27.34 0.18 -24.49
C CYS A 38 -28.79 -0.16 -24.11
N GLU A 39 -29.38 -1.15 -24.78
CA GLU A 39 -30.78 -1.57 -24.55
C GLU A 39 -31.02 -2.13 -23.14
N LEU A 40 -29.96 -2.56 -22.46
CA LEU A 40 -29.98 -3.10 -21.09
C LEU A 40 -29.34 -2.13 -20.08
N ASP A 41 -29.16 -0.86 -20.44
CA ASP A 41 -28.63 0.17 -19.54
C ASP A 41 -29.44 0.24 -18.24
N GLY A 42 -28.74 0.18 -17.10
CA GLY A 42 -29.37 0.23 -15.78
C GLY A 42 -30.13 -1.03 -15.38
N GLN A 43 -30.24 -2.02 -16.27
CA GLN A 43 -30.89 -3.29 -15.96
C GLN A 43 -30.05 -4.11 -14.97
N GLN A 44 -30.75 -4.77 -14.06
CA GLN A 44 -30.18 -5.65 -13.05
C GLN A 44 -30.14 -7.11 -13.51
N PHE A 45 -29.13 -7.82 -13.04
CA PHE A 45 -28.83 -9.22 -13.30
C PHE A 45 -28.51 -9.93 -11.97
N GLU A 46 -28.77 -11.23 -11.92
CA GLU A 46 -28.63 -12.05 -10.70
C GLU A 46 -27.22 -12.62 -10.47
N ALA A 47 -26.37 -12.56 -11.50
CA ALA A 47 -25.03 -13.13 -11.50
C ALA A 47 -24.01 -12.16 -12.13
N MET A 48 -22.76 -12.31 -11.70
CA MET A 48 -21.62 -11.63 -12.30
C MET A 48 -21.41 -12.04 -13.76
N GLY A 49 -20.85 -11.12 -14.56
CA GLY A 49 -20.58 -11.37 -15.96
C GLY A 49 -20.46 -10.08 -16.75
N VAL A 50 -20.74 -10.18 -18.05
CA VAL A 50 -20.80 -9.05 -18.97
C VAL A 50 -22.24 -8.83 -19.44
N CYS A 51 -22.60 -7.59 -19.73
CA CYS A 51 -23.88 -7.26 -20.33
C CYS A 51 -23.97 -7.89 -21.74
N PRO A 52 -25.04 -8.65 -22.07
CA PRO A 52 -25.15 -9.32 -23.36
C PRO A 52 -25.39 -8.36 -24.53
N SER A 53 -25.76 -7.09 -24.27
CA SER A 53 -25.96 -6.06 -25.30
C SER A 53 -24.66 -5.30 -25.62
N CYS A 54 -23.95 -4.78 -24.61
CA CYS A 54 -22.77 -3.93 -24.82
C CYS A 54 -21.43 -4.61 -24.51
N ASN A 55 -21.45 -5.84 -23.99
CA ASN A 55 -20.26 -6.60 -23.57
C ASN A 55 -19.42 -5.92 -22.47
N MET A 56 -19.95 -4.88 -21.81
CA MET A 56 -19.28 -4.26 -20.65
C MET A 56 -19.44 -5.13 -19.40
N PRO A 57 -18.43 -5.17 -18.50
CA PRO A 57 -18.56 -5.83 -17.21
C PRO A 57 -19.72 -5.26 -16.39
N LEU A 58 -20.56 -6.14 -15.85
CA LEU A 58 -21.63 -5.74 -14.94
C LEU A 58 -21.07 -5.23 -13.61
N ARG A 59 -21.64 -4.16 -13.06
CA ARG A 59 -21.21 -3.56 -11.80
C ARG A 59 -22.04 -4.11 -10.64
N PRO A 60 -21.42 -4.74 -9.63
CA PRO A 60 -22.14 -5.18 -8.45
C PRO A 60 -22.57 -3.96 -7.62
N THR A 61 -23.74 -4.06 -7.02
CA THR A 61 -24.31 -3.06 -6.11
C THR A 61 -24.93 -3.77 -4.92
N LEU A 62 -24.70 -3.25 -3.71
CA LEU A 62 -25.40 -3.71 -2.52
C LEU A 62 -26.76 -3.05 -2.43
N ILE A 63 -27.79 -3.86 -2.23
CA ILE A 63 -29.15 -3.40 -1.92
C ILE A 63 -29.40 -3.65 -0.43
N GLY A 64 -30.07 -2.69 0.23
CA GLY A 64 -30.41 -2.78 1.66
C GLY A 64 -29.38 -2.16 2.61
N ILE A 65 -28.33 -1.50 2.12
CA ILE A 65 -27.36 -0.76 2.94
C ILE A 65 -26.72 0.41 2.18
N ASP A 66 -26.48 1.52 2.87
CA ASP A 66 -25.63 2.64 2.39
C ASP A 66 -24.25 2.54 3.07
N LEU A 67 -23.22 2.18 2.30
CA LEU A 67 -21.87 2.00 2.83
C LEU A 67 -21.13 3.33 2.95
N LYS A 68 -20.92 3.82 4.17
CA LYS A 68 -19.89 4.84 4.40
C LYS A 68 -18.52 4.16 4.44
N THR A 69 -17.59 4.64 3.61
CA THR A 69 -16.21 4.15 3.57
C THR A 69 -15.46 4.46 4.86
N ARG A 70 -14.82 3.45 5.45
CA ARG A 70 -13.76 3.67 6.44
C ARG A 70 -12.51 4.25 5.76
N SER A 71 -11.88 5.23 6.40
CA SER A 71 -10.53 5.70 6.02
C SER A 71 -9.50 4.67 6.46
N VAL A 72 -8.50 4.41 5.64
CA VAL A 72 -7.44 3.46 5.99
C VAL A 72 -6.12 4.17 6.21
N GLU A 73 -5.36 3.67 7.19
CA GLU A 73 -4.08 4.23 7.55
C GLU A 73 -3.03 3.89 6.49
N ARG A 74 -2.34 4.93 6.01
CA ARG A 74 -1.29 4.82 5.00
C ARG A 74 0.08 4.86 5.69
N PRO A 75 1.05 4.05 5.25
CA PRO A 75 2.43 4.18 5.68
C PRO A 75 2.91 5.61 5.49
N LYS A 76 3.66 6.09 6.47
CA LYS A 76 4.12 7.47 6.59
C LYS A 76 5.61 7.51 6.26
N VAL A 77 5.98 8.39 5.35
CA VAL A 77 7.38 8.65 4.99
C VAL A 77 7.73 10.09 5.33
N GLY A 78 8.80 10.25 6.13
CA GLY A 78 9.45 11.53 6.38
C GLY A 78 10.63 11.69 5.43
N ILE A 79 10.72 12.82 4.74
CA ILE A 79 11.86 13.15 3.86
C ILE A 79 12.61 14.34 4.44
N PHE A 80 13.88 14.12 4.80
CA PHE A 80 14.71 15.15 5.40
C PHE A 80 15.12 16.20 4.36
N LEU A 81 14.96 17.47 4.71
CA LEU A 81 15.38 18.63 3.92
C LEU A 81 16.49 19.37 4.66
N PHE A 82 17.57 19.64 3.93
CA PHE A 82 18.65 20.50 4.40
C PHE A 82 19.21 21.36 3.25
N ASN A 83 19.89 22.45 3.59
CA ASN A 83 20.43 23.36 2.58
C ASN A 83 21.52 22.64 1.79
N GLY A 84 21.44 22.65 0.47
CA GLY A 84 22.38 21.93 -0.38
C GLY A 84 22.01 20.47 -0.66
N ALA A 85 20.89 19.96 -0.12
CA ALA A 85 20.37 18.66 -0.50
C ALA A 85 20.16 18.59 -2.02
N ASP A 86 20.50 17.44 -2.62
CA ASP A 86 20.29 17.22 -4.05
C ASP A 86 18.79 17.10 -4.35
N ILE A 87 18.37 17.78 -5.42
CA ILE A 87 16.95 17.83 -5.79
C ILE A 87 16.41 16.44 -6.14
N MET A 88 17.19 15.59 -6.81
CA MET A 88 16.76 14.27 -7.24
C MET A 88 16.77 13.29 -6.08
N ASP A 89 17.71 13.42 -5.16
CA ASP A 89 17.76 12.58 -3.95
C ASP A 89 16.54 12.82 -3.04
N VAL A 90 15.99 14.04 -3.04
CA VAL A 90 14.72 14.36 -2.36
C VAL A 90 13.52 13.92 -3.19
N THR A 91 13.42 14.39 -4.43
CA THR A 91 12.17 14.32 -5.21
C THR A 91 11.95 12.97 -5.90
N GLY A 92 13.01 12.23 -6.21
CA GLY A 92 12.93 10.89 -6.79
C GLY A 92 12.18 9.91 -5.88
N PRO A 93 12.69 9.67 -4.65
CA PRO A 93 11.96 8.88 -3.66
C PRO A 93 10.56 9.41 -3.35
N LEU A 94 10.41 10.73 -3.20
CA LEU A 94 9.12 11.37 -2.93
C LEU A 94 8.06 10.97 -3.97
N SER A 95 8.40 11.08 -5.26
CA SER A 95 7.48 10.74 -6.35
C SER A 95 7.09 9.24 -6.33
N VAL A 96 8.04 8.35 -6.05
CA VAL A 96 7.75 6.91 -5.93
C VAL A 96 6.79 6.64 -4.77
N PHE A 97 7.02 7.23 -3.59
CA PHE A 97 6.14 7.07 -2.43
C PHE A 97 4.75 7.70 -2.65
N GLU A 98 4.67 8.81 -3.38
CA GLU A 98 3.42 9.49 -3.73
C GLU A 98 2.53 8.58 -4.57
N HIS A 99 3.07 8.03 -5.65
CA HIS A 99 2.35 7.09 -6.51
C HIS A 99 2.05 5.74 -5.82
N ALA A 100 2.83 5.40 -4.78
CA ALA A 100 2.55 4.26 -3.90
C ALA A 100 1.48 4.55 -2.82
N HIS A 101 0.92 5.76 -2.76
CA HIS A 101 -0.07 6.21 -1.78
C HIS A 101 0.41 6.16 -0.33
N PHE A 102 1.67 6.54 -0.09
CA PHE A 102 2.15 6.83 1.26
C PHE A 102 1.65 8.21 1.70
N THR A 103 1.56 8.42 3.01
CA THR A 103 1.46 9.77 3.58
C THR A 103 2.87 10.35 3.64
N ILE A 104 3.11 11.45 2.95
CA ILE A 104 4.44 12.06 2.86
C ILE A 104 4.48 13.28 3.77
N ALA A 105 5.56 13.41 4.54
CA ALA A 105 5.90 14.59 5.31
C ALA A 105 7.32 15.03 4.96
N THR A 106 7.53 16.32 4.70
CA THR A 106 8.88 16.87 4.62
C THR A 106 9.28 17.46 5.97
N PHE A 107 10.54 17.28 6.35
CA PHE A 107 11.00 17.80 7.63
C PHE A 107 12.42 18.32 7.58
N ALA A 108 12.74 19.28 8.44
CA ALA A 108 14.06 19.86 8.55
C ALA A 108 14.45 20.07 10.03
N GLN A 109 15.65 20.57 10.28
CA GLN A 109 16.05 20.96 11.63
C GLN A 109 15.17 22.12 12.17
N GLN A 110 14.84 23.08 11.30
CA GLN A 110 14.11 24.30 11.65
C GLN A 110 12.96 24.55 10.68
N ALA A 111 11.95 25.31 11.11
CA ALA A 111 10.76 25.66 10.31
C ALA A 111 11.02 26.79 9.29
N THR A 112 12.24 26.91 8.78
CA THR A 112 12.64 27.92 7.79
C THR A 112 12.73 27.30 6.40
N PRO A 113 12.49 28.07 5.32
CA PRO A 113 12.69 27.57 3.96
C PRO A 113 14.10 26.99 3.76
N VAL A 114 14.15 25.84 3.11
CA VAL A 114 15.37 25.09 2.81
C VAL A 114 15.64 25.14 1.32
N ARG A 115 16.87 25.47 0.92
CA ARG A 115 17.27 25.53 -0.49
C ARG A 115 17.88 24.20 -0.95
N ILE A 116 17.19 23.51 -1.87
CA ILE A 116 17.64 22.27 -2.51
C ILE A 116 18.02 22.52 -3.98
N GLY A 117 18.84 21.64 -4.58
CA GLY A 117 19.20 21.72 -6.00
C GLY A 117 19.91 23.02 -6.42
N ARG A 118 20.39 23.82 -5.45
CA ARG A 118 20.94 25.19 -5.56
C ARG A 118 19.96 26.32 -5.90
N ASN A 119 18.72 26.03 -6.28
CA ASN A 119 17.82 27.02 -6.88
C ASN A 119 16.34 26.89 -6.49
N ILE A 120 15.95 25.87 -5.71
CA ILE A 120 14.56 25.69 -5.25
C ILE A 120 14.50 25.83 -3.74
N GLU A 121 13.59 26.68 -3.25
CA GLU A 121 13.29 26.78 -1.82
C GLU A 121 12.00 26.03 -1.49
N LEU A 122 12.07 25.16 -0.50
CA LEU A 122 10.94 24.41 0.03
C LEU A 122 10.70 24.77 1.49
N GLN A 123 9.45 25.02 1.86
CA GLN A 123 9.05 25.13 3.26
C GLN A 123 8.88 23.70 3.82
N PRO A 124 9.66 23.28 4.83
CA PRO A 124 9.43 22.01 5.50
C PRO A 124 8.07 22.04 6.22
N GLU A 125 7.35 20.93 6.17
CA GLU A 125 6.07 20.77 6.89
C GLU A 125 6.30 20.59 8.39
N PHE A 126 7.37 19.88 8.76
CA PHE A 126 7.72 19.57 10.15
C PHE A 126 9.18 19.92 10.47
N THR A 127 9.47 19.97 11.77
CA THR A 127 10.82 19.99 12.34
C THR A 127 11.12 18.66 13.02
N PHE A 128 12.38 18.46 13.45
CA PHE A 128 12.75 17.30 14.28
C PHE A 128 11.85 17.13 15.53
N GLU A 129 11.45 18.25 16.14
CA GLU A 129 10.67 18.28 17.37
C GLU A 129 9.21 17.86 17.17
N ASN A 130 8.61 18.20 16.03
CA ASN A 130 7.16 18.03 15.83
C ASN A 130 6.79 17.02 14.72
N LEU A 131 7.77 16.37 14.08
CA LEU A 131 7.51 15.31 13.13
C LEU A 131 6.76 14.15 13.82
N PRO A 132 5.60 13.70 13.30
CA PRO A 132 4.92 12.52 13.83
C PRO A 132 5.77 11.26 13.65
N GLN A 133 5.33 10.13 14.23
CA GLN A 133 6.00 8.86 13.96
C GLN A 133 5.88 8.51 12.47
N MET A 134 7.04 8.17 11.87
CA MET A 134 7.18 7.78 10.47
C MET A 134 7.61 6.33 10.38
N ASP A 135 7.04 5.60 9.42
CA ASP A 135 7.42 4.23 9.12
C ASP A 135 8.71 4.19 8.29
N VAL A 136 8.94 5.22 7.47
CA VAL A 136 10.15 5.41 6.67
C VAL A 136 10.74 6.80 6.93
N LEU A 137 12.05 6.90 7.16
CA LEU A 137 12.76 8.18 7.12
C LEU A 137 13.80 8.15 6.00
N VAL A 138 13.76 9.17 5.14
CA VAL A 138 14.64 9.33 3.99
C VAL A 138 15.68 10.42 4.25
N PHE A 139 16.95 10.07 4.11
CA PHE A 139 18.11 10.96 4.24
C PHE A 139 18.77 11.13 2.86
N PRO A 140 18.48 12.25 2.16
CA PRO A 140 19.06 12.51 0.85
C PRO A 140 20.55 12.86 0.96
N GLY A 141 21.25 12.81 -0.16
CA GLY A 141 22.58 13.39 -0.28
C GLY A 141 22.52 14.83 -0.74
N GLY A 142 23.68 15.33 -1.17
CA GLY A 142 23.88 16.72 -1.55
C GLY A 142 25.20 17.27 -1.03
N GLY A 143 25.30 18.60 -1.02
CA GLY A 143 26.46 19.32 -0.52
C GLY A 143 26.64 19.14 0.98
N MET A 144 27.58 18.27 1.36
CA MET A 144 27.91 18.01 2.77
C MET A 144 28.69 19.15 3.44
N ALA A 145 29.12 20.15 2.68
CA ALA A 145 29.67 21.39 3.24
C ALA A 145 28.57 22.29 3.84
N GLU A 146 27.34 22.15 3.34
CA GLU A 146 26.19 22.94 3.75
C GLU A 146 25.41 22.30 4.91
N THR A 147 25.58 21.00 5.15
CA THR A 147 25.04 20.30 6.33
C THR A 147 25.95 19.14 6.70
N ASP A 148 26.54 19.23 7.88
CA ASP A 148 27.44 18.23 8.45
C ASP A 148 26.65 16.97 8.89
N PRO A 149 26.95 15.79 8.34
CA PRO A 149 26.36 14.53 8.79
C PRO A 149 26.60 14.20 10.26
N GLY A 150 27.73 14.69 10.82
CA GLY A 150 28.09 14.54 12.23
C GLY A 150 27.39 15.53 13.16
N ASN A 151 26.47 16.37 12.66
CA ASN A 151 25.75 17.34 13.48
C ASN A 151 25.01 16.66 14.65
N PRO A 152 25.31 17.02 15.92
CA PRO A 152 24.74 16.35 17.08
C PRO A 152 23.21 16.34 17.14
N GLU A 153 22.53 17.38 16.64
CA GLU A 153 21.06 17.44 16.61
C GLU A 153 20.47 16.43 15.62
N ILE A 154 21.12 16.26 14.45
CA ILE A 154 20.71 15.26 13.45
C ILE A 154 20.92 13.85 14.01
N LEU A 155 22.10 13.59 14.58
CA LEU A 155 22.42 12.28 15.17
C LEU A 155 21.47 11.95 16.32
N GLN A 156 21.17 12.92 17.20
CA GLN A 156 20.21 12.73 18.27
C GLN A 156 18.80 12.43 17.73
N PHE A 157 18.37 13.13 16.68
CA PHE A 157 17.10 12.85 16.02
C PHE A 157 17.06 11.42 15.46
N ILE A 158 18.07 11.00 14.69
CA ILE A 158 18.14 9.64 14.12
C ILE A 158 18.09 8.58 15.24
N GLN A 159 18.91 8.73 16.27
CA GLN A 159 18.93 7.81 17.41
C GLN A 159 17.58 7.74 18.14
N SER A 160 16.88 8.86 18.27
CA SER A 160 15.57 8.91 18.93
C SER A 160 14.45 8.21 18.13
N ARG A 161 14.61 8.05 16.81
CA ARG A 161 13.59 7.49 15.92
C ARG A 161 13.86 6.06 15.51
N LYS A 162 15.14 5.63 15.50
CA LYS A 162 15.55 4.34 14.91
C LYS A 162 14.71 3.15 15.38
N ASP A 163 14.40 3.03 16.68
CA ASP A 163 13.68 1.85 17.19
C ASP A 163 12.18 1.86 16.83
N SER A 164 11.65 3.02 16.42
CA SER A 164 10.24 3.23 16.07
C SER A 164 9.99 3.37 14.56
N THR A 165 11.05 3.35 13.74
CA THR A 165 11.00 3.51 12.29
C THR A 165 11.39 2.19 11.62
N GLU A 166 10.52 1.68 10.75
CA GLU A 166 10.74 0.40 10.07
C GLU A 166 11.86 0.46 9.03
N VAL A 167 12.03 1.60 8.34
CA VAL A 167 13.09 1.79 7.34
C VAL A 167 13.77 3.15 7.48
N LEU A 168 15.09 3.12 7.68
CA LEU A 168 15.99 4.27 7.51
C LEU A 168 16.65 4.14 6.14
N PHE A 169 16.29 5.05 5.25
CA PHE A 169 16.67 5.01 3.83
C PHE A 169 17.59 6.19 3.49
N SER A 170 18.80 5.93 3.02
CA SER A 170 19.68 6.98 2.50
C SER A 170 19.85 6.95 0.98
N VAL A 171 20.05 8.12 0.38
CA VAL A 171 20.40 8.28 -1.03
C VAL A 171 21.73 9.00 -1.16
N CYS A 172 22.59 8.59 -2.09
CA CYS A 172 23.83 9.31 -2.41
C CYS A 172 24.70 9.48 -1.14
N SER A 173 25.26 10.69 -0.93
CA SER A 173 26.00 11.04 0.27
C SER A 173 25.18 10.95 1.56
N GLY A 174 23.84 10.83 1.51
CA GLY A 174 23.01 10.66 2.70
C GLY A 174 23.38 9.43 3.54
N ALA A 175 24.11 8.45 2.96
CA ALA A 175 24.65 7.31 3.70
C ALA A 175 25.54 7.73 4.90
N PHE A 176 26.22 8.88 4.81
CA PHE A 176 27.05 9.40 5.90
C PHE A 176 26.22 9.79 7.13
N PHE A 177 24.95 10.22 7.00
CA PHE A 177 24.09 10.44 8.16
C PHE A 177 23.84 9.14 8.94
N LEU A 178 23.70 8.02 8.23
CA LEU A 178 23.49 6.71 8.84
C LEU A 178 24.81 6.16 9.40
N GLY A 179 25.94 6.41 8.73
CA GLY A 179 27.28 6.05 9.18
C GLY A 179 27.65 6.76 10.48
N GLU A 180 27.51 8.09 10.54
CA GLU A 180 27.79 8.90 11.74
C GLU A 180 26.85 8.55 12.91
N ALA A 181 25.64 8.07 12.61
CA ALA A 181 24.74 7.52 13.62
C ALA A 181 25.13 6.10 14.08
N GLY A 182 26.23 5.52 13.58
CA GLY A 182 26.68 4.17 13.94
C GLY A 182 25.74 3.06 13.47
N LEU A 183 24.99 3.30 12.38
CA LEU A 183 23.98 2.35 11.86
C LEU A 183 24.50 1.48 10.71
N LEU A 184 25.71 1.72 10.23
CA LEU A 184 26.30 0.96 9.12
C LEU A 184 27.23 -0.18 9.56
N ASP A 185 27.55 -0.28 10.86
CA ASP A 185 28.42 -1.33 11.40
C ASP A 185 27.88 -2.74 11.06
N GLY A 186 28.68 -3.53 10.33
CA GLY A 186 28.32 -4.87 9.87
C GLY A 186 27.23 -4.92 8.79
N GLN A 187 26.76 -3.79 8.27
CA GLN A 187 25.73 -3.71 7.24
C GLN A 187 26.35 -3.61 5.85
N ALA A 188 25.66 -4.14 4.84
CA ALA A 188 25.99 -3.84 3.45
C ALA A 188 25.57 -2.40 3.11
N ALA A 189 26.49 -1.57 2.62
CA ALA A 189 26.21 -0.17 2.32
C ALA A 189 26.72 0.22 0.94
N THR A 190 26.11 1.22 0.32
CA THR A 190 26.61 1.91 -0.87
C THR A 190 26.35 3.41 -0.73
N THR A 191 27.05 4.21 -1.54
CA THR A 191 26.88 5.67 -1.62
C THR A 191 27.12 6.14 -3.05
N PHE A 192 27.14 7.44 -3.30
CA PHE A 192 27.55 7.98 -4.58
C PHE A 192 28.94 7.50 -4.97
N ALA A 193 29.14 7.13 -6.24
CA ALA A 193 30.33 6.43 -6.69
C ALA A 193 31.65 7.12 -6.32
N ALA A 194 31.69 8.46 -6.33
CA ALA A 194 32.89 9.22 -5.97
C ALA A 194 33.21 9.20 -4.47
N LEU A 195 32.24 8.86 -3.62
CA LEU A 195 32.36 8.86 -2.15
C LEU A 195 32.51 7.45 -1.56
N LEU A 196 32.54 6.40 -2.39
CA LEU A 196 32.77 5.03 -1.91
C LEU A 196 34.08 4.90 -1.11
N PRO A 197 35.24 5.46 -1.54
CA PRO A 197 36.47 5.38 -0.76
C PRO A 197 36.38 6.09 0.59
N ASP A 198 35.67 7.22 0.65
CA ASP A 198 35.48 7.98 1.89
C ASP A 198 34.56 7.20 2.85
N LEU A 199 33.48 6.59 2.33
CA LEU A 199 32.58 5.75 3.14
C LEU A 199 33.32 4.53 3.73
N GLU A 200 34.19 3.88 2.94
CA GLU A 200 35.04 2.76 3.41
C GLU A 200 36.04 3.21 4.48
N ALA A 201 36.63 4.39 4.32
CA ALA A 201 37.63 4.91 5.24
C ALA A 201 37.02 5.35 6.57
N ASP A 202 35.87 6.03 6.52
CA ASP A 202 35.22 6.61 7.70
C ASP A 202 34.42 5.55 8.49
N PHE A 203 33.88 4.52 7.82
CA PHE A 203 33.09 3.45 8.42
C PHE A 203 33.65 2.05 8.08
N PRO A 204 34.82 1.68 8.64
CA PRO A 204 35.53 0.46 8.25
C PRO A 204 34.82 -0.86 8.61
N GLU A 205 33.85 -0.83 9.53
CA GLU A 205 33.03 -2.00 9.88
C GLU A 205 31.85 -2.20 8.91
N ALA A 206 31.57 -1.23 8.03
CA ALA A 206 30.54 -1.38 6.99
C ALA A 206 31.06 -2.24 5.83
N HIS A 207 30.20 -3.09 5.29
CA HIS A 207 30.48 -3.84 4.06
C HIS A 207 30.13 -2.99 2.84
N VAL A 208 31.03 -2.08 2.44
CA VAL A 208 30.79 -1.18 1.31
C VAL A 208 30.80 -1.96 -0.01
N LEU A 209 29.70 -1.86 -0.76
CA LEU A 209 29.51 -2.53 -2.04
C LEU A 209 29.63 -1.53 -3.18
N ASN A 210 30.51 -1.85 -4.14
CA ASN A 210 30.60 -1.13 -5.41
C ASN A 210 29.68 -1.80 -6.47
N TYR A 211 29.31 -1.05 -7.50
CA TYR A 211 28.51 -1.50 -8.65
C TYR A 211 27.09 -2.00 -8.33
N VAL A 212 26.49 -1.51 -7.24
CA VAL A 212 25.08 -1.73 -6.91
C VAL A 212 24.30 -0.42 -6.94
N LYS A 213 23.01 -0.48 -7.29
CA LYS A 213 22.13 0.69 -7.17
C LYS A 213 21.76 0.96 -5.72
N TYR A 214 21.54 -0.08 -4.94
CA TYR A 214 21.18 0.01 -3.53
C TYR A 214 21.48 -1.29 -2.78
N THR A 215 21.50 -1.21 -1.46
CA THR A 215 21.53 -2.34 -0.52
C THR A 215 20.29 -2.28 0.38
N ASP A 216 19.79 -3.45 0.79
CA ASP A 216 18.66 -3.58 1.71
C ASP A 216 19.03 -4.58 2.81
N ASN A 217 19.24 -4.07 4.04
CA ASN A 217 19.56 -4.87 5.23
C ASN A 217 18.36 -5.01 6.17
N GLY A 218 17.13 -4.95 5.65
CA GLY A 218 15.94 -4.89 6.48
C GLY A 218 15.60 -3.45 6.84
N GLN A 219 16.08 -2.98 7.99
CA GLN A 219 15.81 -1.61 8.46
C GLN A 219 16.65 -0.56 7.73
N ILE A 220 17.91 -0.87 7.43
CA ILE A 220 18.83 0.06 6.78
C ILE A 220 18.85 -0.20 5.28
N VAL A 221 18.44 0.80 4.51
CA VAL A 221 18.51 0.81 3.04
C VAL A 221 19.43 1.95 2.63
N THR A 222 20.46 1.66 1.82
CA THR A 222 21.33 2.70 1.27
C THR A 222 21.32 2.61 -0.23
N SER A 223 21.23 3.73 -0.94
CA SER A 223 21.37 3.77 -2.39
C SER A 223 22.58 4.58 -2.82
N SER A 224 23.04 4.26 -4.02
CA SER A 224 23.94 5.12 -4.79
C SER A 224 23.25 6.46 -5.10
N GLY A 225 23.85 7.31 -5.92
CA GLY A 225 23.31 8.65 -6.15
C GLY A 225 22.09 8.72 -7.07
N LEU A 226 21.34 9.82 -6.93
CA LEU A 226 20.40 10.35 -7.90
C LEU A 226 19.30 9.34 -8.26
N SER A 227 19.26 8.87 -9.51
CA SER A 227 18.23 7.93 -9.98
C SER A 227 18.23 6.60 -9.24
N SER A 228 19.35 6.20 -8.63
CA SER A 228 19.43 4.98 -7.81
C SER A 228 18.53 5.06 -6.56
N GLY A 229 18.27 6.29 -6.07
CA GLY A 229 17.32 6.52 -4.98
C GLY A 229 15.88 6.16 -5.37
N MET A 230 15.51 6.29 -6.65
CA MET A 230 14.19 5.83 -7.12
C MET A 230 14.11 4.30 -7.13
N ASP A 231 15.14 3.62 -7.63
CA ASP A 231 15.21 2.14 -7.62
C ASP A 231 15.09 1.59 -6.19
N ALA A 232 15.77 2.22 -5.23
CA ALA A 232 15.70 1.87 -3.82
C ALA A 232 14.32 2.18 -3.21
N ALA A 233 13.70 3.30 -3.57
CA ALA A 233 12.35 3.64 -3.12
C ALA A 233 11.32 2.61 -3.59
N PHE A 234 11.42 2.10 -4.82
CA PHE A 234 10.56 0.98 -5.28
C PHE A 234 10.77 -0.28 -4.44
N GLN A 235 12.02 -0.59 -4.07
CA GLN A 235 12.32 -1.68 -3.15
C GLN A 235 11.68 -1.45 -1.77
N VAL A 236 11.74 -0.23 -1.23
CA VAL A 236 11.05 0.12 0.03
C VAL A 236 9.54 -0.06 -0.12
N VAL A 237 8.93 0.44 -1.21
CA VAL A 237 7.50 0.18 -1.51
C VAL A 237 7.22 -1.32 -1.56
N ALA A 238 8.11 -2.14 -2.13
CA ALA A 238 7.94 -3.59 -2.16
C ALA A 238 7.93 -4.24 -0.77
N LYS A 239 8.64 -3.67 0.22
CA LYS A 239 8.62 -4.14 1.62
C LYS A 239 7.24 -3.92 2.26
N PHE A 240 6.69 -2.71 2.13
CA PHE A 240 5.41 -2.33 2.74
C PHE A 240 4.19 -2.83 1.97
N ARG A 241 4.29 -2.85 0.64
CA ARG A 241 3.16 -3.02 -0.28
C ARG A 241 3.32 -4.23 -1.21
N GLY A 242 4.38 -5.01 -1.05
CA GLY A 242 4.69 -6.16 -1.89
C GLY A 242 5.26 -5.77 -3.26
N ALA A 243 6.08 -6.65 -3.83
CA ALA A 243 6.80 -6.40 -5.08
C ALA A 243 5.88 -6.11 -6.28
N GLY A 244 4.68 -6.69 -6.30
CA GLY A 244 3.73 -6.43 -7.38
C GLY A 244 3.15 -5.02 -7.34
N ARG A 245 2.94 -4.45 -6.14
CA ARG A 245 2.53 -3.05 -6.05
C ARG A 245 3.66 -2.12 -6.46
N ALA A 246 4.90 -2.41 -6.06
CA ALA A 246 6.06 -1.64 -6.48
C ALA A 246 6.20 -1.63 -8.01
N GLN A 247 6.07 -2.79 -8.67
CA GLN A 247 6.12 -2.87 -10.14
C GLN A 247 4.93 -2.16 -10.80
N ASP A 248 3.73 -2.26 -10.24
CA ASP A 248 2.57 -1.52 -10.76
C ASP A 248 2.76 0.00 -10.67
N VAL A 249 3.38 0.50 -9.59
CA VAL A 249 3.76 1.91 -9.44
C VAL A 249 4.83 2.28 -10.48
N ALA A 250 5.87 1.46 -10.64
CA ALA A 250 6.91 1.70 -11.65
C ALA A 250 6.32 1.77 -13.07
N ASN A 251 5.47 0.82 -13.44
CA ASN A 251 4.77 0.81 -14.74
C ASN A 251 3.89 2.05 -14.92
N HIS A 252 3.19 2.50 -13.87
CA HIS A 252 2.36 3.71 -13.92
C HIS A 252 3.20 4.98 -14.11
N MET A 253 4.41 5.00 -13.55
CA MET A 253 5.39 6.07 -13.75
C MET A 253 6.21 5.92 -15.04
N GLU A 254 5.91 4.92 -15.88
CA GLU A 254 6.66 4.56 -17.09
C GLU A 254 8.17 4.33 -16.81
N TYR A 255 8.48 3.82 -15.62
CA TYR A 255 9.84 3.57 -15.16
C TYR A 255 10.20 2.08 -15.29
N ASP A 256 11.33 1.79 -15.94
CA ASP A 256 11.85 0.43 -16.13
C ASP A 256 12.57 -0.09 -14.87
N TRP A 257 11.80 -0.35 -13.82
CA TRP A 257 12.32 -0.94 -12.59
C TRP A 257 12.46 -2.45 -12.78
N THR A 258 13.69 -2.97 -12.63
CA THR A 258 13.95 -4.41 -12.63
C THR A 258 13.83 -4.94 -11.20
N ALA A 259 12.74 -5.63 -10.91
CA ALA A 259 12.55 -6.28 -9.62
C ALA A 259 13.62 -7.38 -9.39
N PRO A 260 14.12 -7.58 -8.15
CA PRO A 260 15.10 -8.63 -7.83
C PRO A 260 14.53 -10.07 -7.85
N PHE A 261 13.28 -10.26 -8.27
CA PHE A 261 12.60 -11.56 -8.29
C PHE A 261 11.84 -11.75 -9.61
N ASP A 262 11.53 -13.00 -9.98
CA ASP A 262 10.68 -13.34 -11.13
C ASP A 262 9.24 -12.85 -10.91
N TYR A 263 9.03 -11.57 -11.19
CA TYR A 263 7.71 -10.94 -11.08
C TYR A 263 6.73 -11.55 -12.07
N ALA A 264 5.55 -11.92 -11.59
CA ALA A 264 4.35 -11.93 -12.41
C ALA A 264 3.29 -11.05 -11.77
N ARG A 265 2.54 -10.33 -12.60
CA ARG A 265 1.48 -9.42 -12.15
C ARG A 265 0.58 -10.12 -11.14
N SER A 266 0.63 -9.69 -9.88
CA SER A 266 -0.22 -10.17 -8.79
C SER A 266 -1.71 -9.94 -9.01
N GLN A 267 -2.08 -9.05 -9.94
CA GLN A 267 -3.44 -8.94 -10.48
C GLN A 267 -3.92 -10.22 -11.21
N LEU A 268 -3.03 -11.17 -11.53
CA LEU A 268 -3.43 -12.48 -12.06
C LEU A 268 -4.23 -13.32 -11.05
N ALA A 269 -4.10 -13.07 -9.74
CA ALA A 269 -4.94 -13.74 -8.75
C ALA A 269 -6.43 -13.45 -8.98
N ASP A 270 -6.76 -12.18 -9.21
CA ASP A 270 -8.12 -11.76 -9.58
C ASP A 270 -8.59 -12.36 -10.90
N ASN A 271 -7.67 -12.57 -11.85
CA ASN A 271 -8.03 -13.14 -13.14
C ASN A 271 -8.51 -14.59 -13.02
N TYR A 272 -8.12 -15.35 -12.00
CA TYR A 272 -8.76 -16.64 -11.76
C TYR A 272 -10.25 -16.51 -11.46
N LEU A 273 -10.70 -15.38 -10.92
CA LEU A 273 -12.08 -15.10 -10.57
C LEU A 273 -12.55 -13.86 -11.34
N PHE A 274 -12.80 -14.05 -12.64
CA PHE A 274 -13.20 -12.98 -13.56
C PHE A 274 -14.31 -12.11 -12.97
N GLY A 275 -14.15 -10.78 -12.98
CA GLY A 275 -15.15 -9.85 -12.47
C GLY A 275 -15.23 -9.73 -10.95
N MET A 276 -14.40 -10.46 -10.20
CA MET A 276 -14.40 -10.41 -8.74
C MET A 276 -13.84 -9.10 -8.20
N ARG A 277 -12.93 -8.41 -8.91
CA ARG A 277 -12.40 -7.11 -8.48
C ARG A 277 -13.50 -6.10 -8.14
N SER A 278 -14.53 -6.00 -8.97
CA SER A 278 -15.65 -5.09 -8.73
C SER A 278 -16.49 -5.54 -7.53
N LEU A 279 -16.65 -6.86 -7.34
CA LEU A 279 -17.38 -7.46 -6.22
C LEU A 279 -16.64 -7.21 -4.90
N LEU A 280 -15.33 -7.44 -4.85
CA LEU A 280 -14.52 -7.11 -3.68
C LEU A 280 -14.50 -5.60 -3.45
N GLY A 281 -14.57 -4.81 -4.53
CA GLY A 281 -14.78 -3.36 -4.53
C GLY A 281 -15.96 -2.85 -3.70
N LEU A 282 -16.99 -3.69 -3.48
CA LEU A 282 -18.10 -3.37 -2.58
C LEU A 282 -17.68 -3.35 -1.12
N PHE A 283 -16.72 -4.19 -0.75
CA PHE A 283 -16.32 -4.39 0.64
C PHE A 283 -14.97 -3.75 0.97
N ALA A 284 -14.11 -3.60 -0.03
CA ALA A 284 -12.72 -3.20 0.09
C ALA A 284 -12.28 -2.37 -1.12
N ARG A 285 -11.41 -1.36 -0.95
CA ARG A 285 -11.11 -0.39 -2.03
C ARG A 285 -9.64 -0.17 -2.35
N ALA A 286 -8.74 -0.29 -1.38
CA ALA A 286 -7.31 -0.11 -1.61
C ALA A 286 -6.63 -1.46 -1.83
N PHE A 287 -5.63 -1.51 -2.72
CA PHE A 287 -4.65 -2.60 -2.81
C PHE A 287 -3.42 -2.22 -1.97
N PRO A 288 -3.46 -2.32 -0.62
CA PRO A 288 -2.28 -2.07 0.20
C PRO A 288 -1.15 -3.07 -0.05
N TYR A 289 -1.41 -4.23 -0.65
CA TYR A 289 -0.37 -5.23 -0.75
C TYR A 289 -0.59 -6.13 -1.94
N SER A 290 0.51 -6.41 -2.65
CA SER A 290 0.47 -7.28 -3.81
C SER A 290 1.83 -7.96 -4.02
N LYS A 291 1.87 -9.29 -3.97
CA LYS A 291 3.09 -10.09 -4.13
C LYS A 291 2.80 -11.36 -4.94
N GLY A 292 3.78 -11.86 -5.68
CA GLY A 292 3.65 -13.12 -6.38
C GLY A 292 4.71 -13.36 -7.45
N ASP A 293 4.63 -14.54 -8.03
CA ASP A 293 5.43 -15.05 -9.14
C ASP A 293 4.50 -15.66 -10.21
N GLN A 294 5.04 -16.35 -11.22
CA GLN A 294 4.24 -16.91 -12.33
C GLN A 294 3.22 -17.99 -11.94
N ASN A 295 3.30 -18.53 -10.73
CA ASN A 295 2.50 -19.63 -10.23
C ASN A 295 1.75 -19.31 -8.93
N ARG A 296 2.20 -18.35 -8.13
CA ARG A 296 1.60 -18.02 -6.83
C ARG A 296 1.43 -16.52 -6.67
N TRP A 297 0.27 -16.11 -6.19
CA TRP A 297 -0.08 -14.70 -6.04
C TRP A 297 -0.84 -14.46 -4.74
N GLU A 298 -0.63 -13.29 -4.18
CA GLU A 298 -1.34 -12.74 -3.05
C GLU A 298 -1.60 -11.27 -3.31
N TYR A 299 -2.81 -10.82 -3.06
CA TYR A 299 -3.07 -9.42 -2.81
C TYR A 299 -3.94 -9.27 -1.56
N ARG A 300 -3.77 -8.14 -0.89
CA ARG A 300 -4.59 -7.77 0.27
C ARG A 300 -5.38 -6.55 -0.09
N LEU A 301 -6.62 -6.50 0.40
CA LEU A 301 -7.52 -5.37 0.26
C LEU A 301 -7.94 -4.88 1.65
N GLU A 302 -7.96 -3.57 1.84
CA GLU A 302 -8.44 -2.99 3.09
C GLU A 302 -9.96 -2.94 3.11
N LEU A 303 -10.56 -3.53 4.14
CA LEU A 303 -12.00 -3.53 4.33
C LEU A 303 -12.48 -2.11 4.66
N THR A 304 -13.37 -1.61 3.82
CA THR A 304 -13.99 -0.29 3.97
C THR A 304 -15.46 -0.37 4.37
N SER A 305 -16.04 -1.58 4.32
CA SER A 305 -17.44 -1.85 4.65
C SER A 305 -17.71 -1.80 6.15
N GLN A 306 -18.96 -1.47 6.51
CA GLN A 306 -19.47 -1.56 7.88
C GLN A 306 -20.11 -2.92 8.18
N LEU A 307 -20.25 -3.78 7.17
CA LEU A 307 -20.80 -5.12 7.34
C LEU A 307 -19.89 -5.96 8.23
N SER A 308 -20.50 -6.86 9.01
CA SER A 308 -19.73 -7.86 9.75
C SER A 308 -18.98 -8.76 8.77
N SER A 309 -17.78 -9.19 9.18
CA SER A 309 -16.95 -10.14 8.44
C SER A 309 -17.72 -11.38 8.01
N ARG A 310 -18.53 -11.93 8.93
CA ARG A 310 -19.42 -13.06 8.65
C ARG A 310 -20.37 -12.77 7.50
N LYS A 311 -20.99 -11.59 7.47
CA LYS A 311 -21.92 -11.21 6.39
C LYS A 311 -21.20 -10.98 5.07
N ILE A 312 -20.01 -10.37 5.08
CA ILE A 312 -19.16 -10.21 3.89
C ILE A 312 -18.84 -11.60 3.30
N MET A 313 -18.36 -12.52 4.12
CA MET A 313 -18.00 -13.87 3.67
C MET A 313 -19.21 -14.70 3.24
N GLU A 314 -20.38 -14.51 3.85
CA GLU A 314 -21.64 -15.12 3.40
C GLU A 314 -22.03 -14.66 1.99
N LEU A 315 -22.00 -13.34 1.75
CA LEU A 315 -22.29 -12.75 0.44
C LEU A 315 -21.29 -13.23 -0.63
N LEU A 316 -19.99 -13.19 -0.33
CA LEU A 316 -18.95 -13.67 -1.23
C LEU A 316 -19.11 -15.16 -1.58
N ARG A 317 -19.46 -16.00 -0.59
CA ARG A 317 -19.73 -17.43 -0.82
C ARG A 317 -20.94 -17.63 -1.74
N GLY A 318 -21.99 -16.85 -1.54
CA GLY A 318 -23.17 -16.85 -2.41
C GLY A 318 -22.81 -16.57 -3.86
N GLU A 319 -22.00 -15.55 -4.11
CA GLU A 319 -21.58 -15.20 -5.47
C GLU A 319 -20.61 -16.21 -6.09
N LEU A 320 -19.63 -16.72 -5.33
CA LEU A 320 -18.69 -17.73 -5.83
C LEU A 320 -19.38 -19.03 -6.23
N ASN A 321 -20.41 -19.47 -5.50
CA ASN A 321 -21.18 -20.67 -5.85
C ASN A 321 -22.02 -20.54 -7.13
N LYS A 322 -22.23 -19.32 -7.65
CA LYS A 322 -22.89 -19.09 -8.94
C LYS A 322 -21.93 -19.23 -10.12
N LEU A 323 -20.61 -19.24 -9.88
CA LEU A 323 -19.62 -19.34 -10.95
C LEU A 323 -19.57 -20.77 -11.51
N PRO A 324 -19.70 -20.94 -12.84
CA PRO A 324 -19.69 -22.27 -13.47
C PRO A 324 -18.34 -22.98 -13.35
N ASP A 325 -17.25 -22.22 -13.29
CA ASP A 325 -15.87 -22.73 -13.26
C ASP A 325 -15.32 -22.86 -11.82
N TRP A 326 -16.16 -22.67 -10.80
CA TRP A 326 -15.78 -22.74 -9.38
C TRP A 326 -16.17 -24.07 -8.75
N GLU A 327 -15.21 -24.71 -8.08
CA GLU A 327 -15.41 -25.92 -7.28
C GLU A 327 -15.02 -25.66 -5.82
N MET A 328 -16.01 -25.57 -4.93
CA MET A 328 -15.77 -25.33 -3.51
C MET A 328 -15.00 -26.50 -2.87
N LYS A 329 -13.89 -26.20 -2.18
CA LYS A 329 -13.08 -27.20 -1.46
C LYS A 329 -13.36 -27.19 0.04
N THR A 330 -13.35 -26.00 0.65
CA THR A 330 -13.62 -25.84 2.09
C THR A 330 -14.17 -24.45 2.41
N THR A 331 -14.92 -24.36 3.50
CA THR A 331 -15.44 -23.09 4.01
C THR A 331 -15.27 -23.02 5.53
N ALA A 332 -14.86 -21.86 6.00
CA ALA A 332 -14.91 -21.45 7.40
C ALA A 332 -15.60 -20.08 7.49
N PRO A 333 -15.96 -19.59 8.69
CA PRO A 333 -16.60 -18.28 8.84
C PRO A 333 -15.82 -17.12 8.18
N THR A 334 -14.49 -17.18 8.19
CA THR A 334 -13.59 -16.15 7.64
C THR A 334 -12.78 -16.64 6.44
N ARG A 335 -13.06 -17.84 5.91
CA ARG A 335 -12.27 -18.43 4.80
C ARG A 335 -13.16 -19.09 3.76
N ILE A 336 -12.87 -18.83 2.50
CA ILE A 336 -13.43 -19.55 1.35
C ILE A 336 -12.25 -20.06 0.52
N GLU A 337 -12.23 -21.35 0.22
CA GLU A 337 -11.19 -21.95 -0.61
C GLU A 337 -11.83 -22.91 -1.61
N GLY A 338 -11.38 -22.83 -2.86
CA GLY A 338 -11.90 -23.65 -3.95
C GLY A 338 -11.00 -23.64 -5.17
N TYR A 339 -11.30 -24.55 -6.09
CA TYR A 339 -10.62 -24.66 -7.36
C TYR A 339 -11.33 -23.84 -8.41
N VAL A 340 -10.56 -23.25 -9.33
CA VAL A 340 -11.10 -22.52 -10.48
C VAL A 340 -10.46 -23.00 -11.76
N GLN A 341 -11.27 -23.20 -12.78
CA GLN A 341 -10.79 -23.50 -14.13
C GLN A 341 -10.82 -22.23 -15.00
N HIS A 342 -9.68 -21.54 -15.13
CA HIS A 342 -9.60 -20.33 -15.97
C HIS A 342 -9.19 -20.71 -17.42
N PRO A 343 -9.84 -20.14 -18.46
CA PRO A 343 -9.57 -20.50 -19.86
C PRO A 343 -8.14 -20.24 -20.34
N VAL A 344 -7.44 -19.26 -19.74
CA VAL A 344 -6.06 -18.88 -20.12
C VAL A 344 -5.02 -19.35 -19.10
N LEU A 345 -5.39 -19.41 -17.82
CA LEU A 345 -4.44 -19.63 -16.73
C LEU A 345 -4.41 -21.10 -16.28
N GLY A 346 -5.43 -21.89 -16.63
CA GLY A 346 -5.57 -23.29 -16.25
C GLY A 346 -6.26 -23.45 -14.90
N LYS A 347 -6.04 -24.60 -14.26
CA LYS A 347 -6.63 -24.90 -12.94
C LYS A 347 -5.81 -24.21 -11.84
N GLY A 348 -6.49 -23.42 -11.02
CA GLY A 348 -5.91 -22.77 -9.84
C GLY A 348 -6.64 -23.14 -8.55
N LEU A 349 -5.94 -23.05 -7.43
CA LEU A 349 -6.51 -23.02 -6.08
C LEU A 349 -6.61 -21.54 -5.66
N VAL A 350 -7.80 -21.08 -5.32
CA VAL A 350 -8.04 -19.72 -4.87
C VAL A 350 -8.57 -19.73 -3.45
N CYS A 351 -8.05 -18.84 -2.62
CA CYS A 351 -8.49 -18.68 -1.24
C CYS A 351 -8.73 -17.20 -0.92
N LEU A 352 -9.92 -16.91 -0.40
CA LEU A 352 -10.30 -15.64 0.18
C LEU A 352 -10.29 -15.82 1.71
N GLN A 353 -9.44 -15.06 2.38
CA GLN A 353 -9.28 -15.09 3.83
C GLN A 353 -9.52 -13.69 4.38
N LEU A 354 -10.46 -13.57 5.32
CA LEU A 354 -10.70 -12.33 6.03
C LEU A 354 -9.89 -12.33 7.34
N ASN A 355 -9.12 -11.26 7.57
CA ASN A 355 -8.46 -10.96 8.84
C ASN A 355 -9.21 -9.83 9.54
N GLU A 356 -9.89 -10.15 10.64
CA GLU A 356 -10.71 -9.20 11.39
C GLU A 356 -9.86 -8.19 12.17
N GLU A 357 -8.72 -8.64 12.71
CA GLU A 357 -7.82 -7.82 13.53
C GLU A 357 -7.16 -6.72 12.70
N GLU A 358 -6.74 -7.07 11.48
CA GLU A 358 -6.09 -6.14 10.54
C GLU A 358 -7.09 -5.44 9.60
N ALA A 359 -8.38 -5.79 9.66
CA ALA A 359 -9.41 -5.35 8.72
C ALA A 359 -9.01 -5.56 7.24
N LEU A 360 -8.45 -6.73 6.92
CA LEU A 360 -7.99 -7.09 5.57
C LEU A 360 -8.80 -8.23 4.97
N LEU A 361 -9.06 -8.16 3.66
CA LEU A 361 -9.39 -9.30 2.83
C LEU A 361 -8.14 -9.71 2.05
N ILE A 362 -7.61 -10.89 2.36
CA ILE A 362 -6.46 -11.49 1.69
C ILE A 362 -6.98 -12.46 0.65
N VAL A 363 -6.57 -12.26 -0.60
CA VAL A 363 -6.90 -13.16 -1.70
C VAL A 363 -5.62 -13.75 -2.25
N THR A 364 -5.58 -15.07 -2.27
CA THR A 364 -4.44 -15.84 -2.77
C THR A 364 -4.89 -16.73 -3.91
N ALA A 365 -4.01 -16.91 -4.88
CA ALA A 365 -4.19 -17.85 -5.96
C ALA A 365 -2.89 -18.64 -6.18
N GLU A 366 -3.03 -19.95 -6.39
CA GLU A 366 -1.93 -20.84 -6.77
C GLU A 366 -2.33 -21.62 -8.02
N ARG A 367 -1.50 -21.54 -9.06
CA ARG A 367 -1.63 -22.38 -10.25
C ARG A 367 -1.22 -23.80 -9.89
N LEU A 368 -2.09 -24.78 -10.10
CA LEU A 368 -1.84 -26.18 -9.71
C LEU A 368 -0.86 -26.92 -10.64
N GLN A 369 -0.56 -26.34 -11.81
CA GLN A 369 0.46 -26.82 -12.72
C GLN A 369 1.38 -25.65 -13.08
N PRO A 370 2.71 -25.81 -13.12
CA PRO A 370 3.60 -24.72 -13.46
C PRO A 370 3.24 -24.10 -14.82
N TYR A 371 3.37 -22.78 -14.94
CA TYR A 371 3.33 -22.14 -16.25
C TYR A 371 4.47 -22.70 -17.12
N ILE A 372 4.10 -23.35 -18.22
CA ILE A 372 5.05 -23.76 -19.26
C ILE A 372 4.92 -22.72 -20.38
N PRO A 373 5.92 -21.86 -20.60
CA PRO A 373 5.90 -20.94 -21.73
C PRO A 373 5.67 -21.74 -23.00
N LYS A 374 4.73 -21.32 -23.85
CA LYS A 374 4.71 -21.82 -25.23
C LYS A 374 6.08 -21.49 -25.80
N SER A 375 6.84 -22.50 -26.21
CA SER A 375 8.09 -22.31 -26.94
C SER A 375 7.78 -21.32 -28.06
N GLN A 376 8.39 -20.14 -28.02
CA GLN A 376 8.33 -19.24 -29.16
C GLN A 376 8.84 -20.05 -30.34
N GLY A 377 7.95 -20.36 -31.28
CA GLY A 377 8.33 -21.11 -32.47
C GLY A 377 9.52 -20.42 -33.11
N GLN A 378 10.58 -21.19 -33.32
CA GLN A 378 11.76 -20.77 -34.09
C GLN A 378 11.36 -20.29 -35.48
#